data_AF-A0A1A5XNP0-F1
#
_entry.id   AF-A0A1A5XNP0-F1
#
_cell.length_a   1.000
_cell.length_b   1.000
_cell.length_c   1.000
_cell.angle_alpha   90.00
_cell.angle_beta   90.00
_cell.angle_gamma   90.00
#
_symmetry.space_group_name_H-M   'P 1'
#
loop_
_entity.id
_entity.type
_entity.pdbx_description
1 polymer ?
#
loop_
_entity_poly.entity_id
_entity_poly.type
_entity_poly.pdbx_seq_one_letter_code
_entity_poly.pdbx_strand_id
1 'polypeptide(L)'
;MNIQPFSKLLSRVVCAGLIVAGALAPLESGASIVIGGTRVVYKSSDSEVTVKLSNAGEQPALTQVWLDKGDPHADPSTLDLPFMITPPMSRIDPGKGQTVRVLYTGEPLAKDRETAFWLNVLEVPPKPTAAQAGANYVQLAFRSRIKFFFRPDGLPGSADDAPGKLVWRLDTASAKPALTVANPTPYHITIIEAHVGAEPNAPTFDEGTMVEPGGQQTLRLSGPVRAGAKVMFTTINDYGGPVHHEATLP
;
A
#
# COMPACT_ATOMS: atom_id res chain seq x y z
N MET A 1 56.06 -15.09 -51.46
CA MET A 1 54.93 -14.13 -51.41
C MET A 1 54.13 -14.44 -50.16
N ASN A 2 53.98 -13.44 -49.30
CA ASN A 2 53.67 -13.53 -47.87
C ASN A 2 52.15 -13.49 -47.65
N ILE A 3 51.55 -14.43 -46.92
CA ILE A 3 50.16 -14.33 -46.45
C ILE A 3 50.14 -14.68 -44.95
N GLN A 4 49.70 -13.70 -44.15
CA GLN A 4 49.78 -13.59 -42.69
C GLN A 4 48.94 -14.66 -41.92
N PRO A 5 49.27 -14.96 -40.64
CA PRO A 5 48.67 -16.09 -39.93
C PRO A 5 47.35 -15.76 -39.22
N PHE A 6 46.48 -16.76 -39.22
CA PHE A 6 45.10 -16.82 -38.70
C PHE A 6 44.95 -16.67 -37.15
N SER A 7 46.01 -16.28 -36.43
CA SER A 7 46.08 -16.38 -34.96
C SER A 7 45.48 -15.20 -34.19
N LYS A 8 45.11 -14.10 -34.87
CA LYS A 8 44.59 -12.89 -34.20
C LYS A 8 43.07 -12.83 -34.05
N LEU A 9 42.31 -13.77 -34.63
CA LEU A 9 40.84 -13.76 -34.58
C LEU A 9 40.28 -14.53 -33.36
N LEU A 10 40.98 -15.55 -32.86
CA LEU A 10 40.53 -16.33 -31.70
C LEU A 10 40.70 -15.59 -30.36
N SER A 11 41.65 -14.65 -30.25
CA SER A 11 41.90 -13.90 -29.01
C SER A 11 40.85 -12.81 -28.73
N ARG A 12 40.08 -12.39 -29.75
CA ARG A 12 39.04 -11.35 -29.59
C ARG A 12 37.66 -11.91 -29.21
N VAL A 13 37.40 -13.19 -29.45
CA VAL A 13 36.09 -13.80 -29.17
C VAL A 13 36.00 -14.32 -27.72
N VAL A 14 37.14 -14.68 -27.11
CA VAL A 14 37.17 -15.13 -25.70
C VAL A 14 36.94 -13.96 -24.72
N CYS A 15 37.33 -12.73 -25.08
CA CYS A 15 37.09 -11.55 -24.22
C CYS A 15 35.66 -10.99 -24.32
N ALA A 16 34.88 -11.34 -25.34
CA ALA A 16 33.50 -10.87 -25.49
C ALA A 16 32.48 -11.71 -24.70
N GLY A 17 32.81 -12.98 -24.39
CA GLY A 17 31.94 -13.86 -23.60
C GLY A 17 32.00 -13.63 -22.08
N LEU A 18 33.03 -12.94 -21.59
CA LEU A 18 33.27 -12.73 -20.15
C LEU A 18 32.66 -11.43 -19.59
N ILE A 19 32.11 -10.55 -20.44
CA ILE A 19 31.54 -9.27 -20.00
C ILE A 19 30.02 -9.33 -19.81
N VAL A 20 29.34 -10.35 -20.35
CA VAL A 20 27.86 -10.47 -20.26
C VAL A 20 27.39 -11.24 -19.01
N ALA A 21 28.28 -11.92 -18.29
CA ALA A 21 27.91 -12.73 -17.12
C ALA A 21 27.85 -11.96 -15.78
N GLY A 22 28.14 -10.65 -15.77
CA GLY A 22 28.31 -9.86 -14.53
C GLY A 22 27.13 -9.00 -14.07
N ALA A 23 26.01 -8.96 -14.78
CA ALA A 23 24.95 -7.94 -14.56
C ALA A 23 23.61 -8.49 -14.05
N LEU A 24 23.58 -9.71 -13.51
CA LEU A 24 22.44 -10.23 -12.74
C LEU A 24 22.83 -10.33 -11.26
N ALA A 25 23.28 -9.22 -10.67
CA ALA A 25 23.18 -9.09 -9.23
C ALA A 25 21.68 -8.95 -8.92
N PRO A 26 21.05 -9.88 -8.18
CA PRO A 26 19.71 -9.64 -7.68
C PRO A 26 19.76 -8.32 -6.90
N LEU A 27 18.87 -7.39 -7.24
CA LEU A 27 18.63 -6.23 -6.41
C LEU A 27 18.16 -6.78 -5.06
N GLU A 28 19.03 -6.77 -4.06
CA GLU A 28 18.67 -7.24 -2.73
C GLU A 28 17.51 -6.40 -2.22
N SER A 29 16.40 -7.08 -1.92
CA SER A 29 15.19 -6.44 -1.44
C SER A 29 15.49 -5.92 -0.03
N GLY A 30 15.56 -4.59 0.13
CA GLY A 30 15.97 -3.94 1.38
C GLY A 30 14.93 -3.95 2.50
N ALA A 31 13.79 -4.60 2.32
CA ALA A 31 12.78 -4.79 3.36
C ALA A 31 12.91 -6.19 3.96
N SER A 32 13.19 -6.27 5.26
CA SER A 32 13.28 -7.55 5.95
C SER A 32 11.87 -8.07 6.22
N ILE A 33 10.95 -7.22 6.66
CA ILE A 33 9.64 -7.59 7.17
C ILE A 33 8.53 -7.33 6.14
N VAL A 34 7.85 -8.40 5.75
CA VAL A 34 6.69 -8.39 4.86
C VAL A 34 5.42 -8.63 5.67
N ILE A 35 4.40 -7.81 5.44
CA ILE A 35 3.05 -7.99 5.99
C ILE A 35 2.24 -8.86 5.02
N GLY A 36 1.51 -9.85 5.54
CA GLY A 36 0.73 -10.80 4.73
C GLY A 36 -0.48 -10.20 3.97
N GLY A 37 -0.68 -8.89 4.02
CA GLY A 37 -1.73 -8.16 3.31
C GLY A 37 -1.47 -6.65 3.29
N THR A 38 -2.18 -5.94 2.42
CA THR A 38 -2.05 -4.47 2.26
C THR A 38 -3.09 -3.68 3.04
N ARG A 39 -4.00 -4.38 3.73
CA ARG A 39 -5.02 -3.83 4.63
C ARG A 39 -5.57 -4.92 5.55
N VAL A 40 -6.27 -4.49 6.60
CA VAL A 40 -6.96 -5.36 7.55
C VAL A 40 -8.40 -4.90 7.71
N VAL A 41 -9.34 -5.83 7.71
CA VAL A 41 -10.75 -5.59 8.05
C VAL A 41 -11.08 -6.36 9.32
N TYR A 42 -11.44 -5.65 10.38
CA TYR A 42 -11.92 -6.19 11.64
C TYR A 42 -13.44 -6.10 11.67
N LYS A 43 -14.15 -7.24 11.59
CA LYS A 43 -15.61 -7.24 11.75
C LYS A 43 -15.96 -7.15 13.22
N SER A 44 -16.98 -6.39 13.59
CA SER A 44 -17.37 -6.23 15.00
C SER A 44 -17.78 -7.53 15.69
N SER A 45 -18.19 -8.54 14.93
CA SER A 45 -18.51 -9.89 15.42
C SER A 45 -17.27 -10.71 15.80
N ASP A 46 -16.10 -10.36 15.28
CA ASP A 46 -14.89 -11.14 15.46
C ASP A 46 -14.28 -10.84 16.83
N SER A 47 -13.81 -11.86 17.54
CA SER A 47 -13.08 -11.65 18.81
C SER A 47 -11.70 -11.04 18.58
N GLU A 48 -11.09 -11.34 17.43
CA GLU A 48 -9.76 -10.87 17.04
C GLU A 48 -9.56 -11.00 15.53
N VAL A 49 -8.56 -10.31 15.02
CA VAL A 49 -7.98 -10.56 13.69
C VAL A 49 -6.48 -10.82 13.81
N THR A 50 -5.94 -11.60 12.89
CA THR A 50 -4.50 -11.90 12.84
C THR A 50 -3.83 -11.23 11.66
N VAL A 51 -2.61 -10.74 11.90
CA VAL A 51 -1.73 -10.17 10.88
C VAL A 51 -0.45 -10.98 10.90
N LYS A 52 -0.14 -11.63 9.77
CA LYS A 52 1.09 -12.39 9.61
C LYS A 52 2.22 -11.47 9.14
N LEU A 53 3.32 -11.49 9.86
CA LEU A 53 4.58 -10.86 9.49
C LEU A 53 5.58 -11.96 9.11
N SER A 54 6.39 -11.74 8.09
CA SER A 54 7.47 -12.65 7.70
C SER A 54 8.76 -11.89 7.45
N ASN A 55 9.86 -12.40 7.98
CA ASN A 55 11.19 -11.88 7.70
C ASN A 55 11.76 -12.56 6.45
N ALA A 56 11.73 -11.86 5.31
CA ALA A 56 12.33 -12.25 4.05
C ALA A 56 13.80 -11.81 3.90
N GLY A 57 14.34 -11.05 4.86
CA GLY A 57 15.73 -10.63 4.89
C GLY A 57 16.67 -11.66 5.52
N GLU A 58 17.97 -11.39 5.42
CA GLU A 58 19.03 -12.30 5.88
C GLU A 58 19.45 -12.07 7.35
N GLN A 59 18.94 -11.01 7.99
CA GLN A 59 19.26 -10.64 9.37
C GLN A 59 18.01 -10.65 10.25
N PRO A 60 18.13 -10.93 11.56
CA PRO A 60 17.00 -10.82 12.47
C PRO A 60 16.55 -9.37 12.58
N ALA A 61 15.25 -9.12 12.63
CA ALA A 61 14.70 -7.78 12.79
C ALA A 61 13.87 -7.69 14.08
N LEU A 62 14.01 -6.58 14.80
CA LEU A 62 13.06 -6.22 15.85
C LEU A 62 11.87 -5.53 15.19
N THR A 63 10.67 -6.01 15.49
CA THR A 63 9.42 -5.44 14.99
C THR A 63 8.63 -4.81 16.11
N GLN A 64 8.08 -3.63 15.86
CA GLN A 64 7.10 -2.97 16.73
C GLN A 64 5.82 -2.73 15.94
N VAL A 65 4.66 -3.06 16.53
CA VAL A 65 3.36 -2.99 15.87
C VAL A 65 2.38 -2.21 16.73
N TRP A 66 1.70 -1.23 16.12
CA TRP A 66 0.68 -0.41 16.78
C TRP A 66 -0.36 0.09 15.76
N LEU A 67 -1.49 0.59 16.26
CA LEU A 67 -2.51 1.28 15.46
C LEU A 67 -2.41 2.79 15.69
N ASP A 68 -2.88 3.61 14.74
CA ASP A 68 -3.09 5.06 14.89
C ASP A 68 -4.43 5.53 14.25
N LYS A 69 -4.84 6.79 14.49
CA LYS A 69 -6.10 7.40 13.98
C LYS A 69 -5.94 8.28 12.73
N GLY A 70 -4.89 8.10 11.94
CA GLY A 70 -4.68 8.85 10.70
C GLY A 70 -3.45 9.74 10.69
N ASP A 71 -2.93 10.11 11.86
CA ASP A 71 -1.70 10.89 11.98
C ASP A 71 -0.44 10.00 11.92
N PRO A 72 0.35 10.06 10.84
CA PRO A 72 1.58 9.28 10.73
C PRO A 72 2.67 9.72 11.70
N HIS A 73 2.54 10.86 12.38
CA HIS A 73 3.52 11.37 13.34
C HIS A 73 3.09 11.20 14.79
N ALA A 74 1.93 10.60 15.05
CA ALA A 74 1.45 10.35 16.40
C ALA A 74 2.43 9.47 17.19
N ASP A 75 2.71 9.88 18.43
CA ASP A 75 3.55 9.11 19.35
C ASP A 75 2.79 7.85 19.82
N PRO A 76 3.29 6.64 19.50
CA PRO A 76 2.64 5.39 19.87
C PRO A 76 2.38 5.24 21.37
N SER A 77 3.16 5.90 22.23
CA SER A 77 3.01 5.85 23.69
C SER A 77 1.82 6.64 24.23
N THR A 78 1.24 7.51 23.40
CA THR A 78 0.13 8.41 23.76
C THR A 78 -1.20 8.03 23.11
N LEU A 79 -1.20 6.97 22.30
CA LEU A 79 -2.36 6.56 21.53
C LEU A 79 -3.37 5.83 22.40
N ASP A 80 -4.53 6.46 22.56
CA ASP A 80 -5.72 5.85 23.17
C ASP A 80 -6.67 5.33 22.09
N LEU A 81 -6.63 4.00 21.90
CA LEU A 81 -7.35 3.28 20.86
C LEU A 81 -8.10 2.10 21.44
N PRO A 82 -9.27 1.76 20.88
CA PRO A 82 -10.08 0.64 21.37
C PRO A 82 -9.54 -0.71 20.87
N PHE A 83 -8.22 -0.89 20.85
CA PHE A 83 -7.59 -2.11 20.38
C PHE A 83 -6.36 -2.47 21.20
N MET A 84 -6.21 -3.75 21.51
CA MET A 84 -4.98 -4.35 22.01
C MET A 84 -4.28 -5.12 20.91
N ILE A 85 -2.94 -5.01 20.86
CA ILE A 85 -2.09 -5.73 19.91
C ILE A 85 -1.16 -6.67 20.68
N THR A 86 -1.04 -7.92 20.24
CA THR A 86 -0.19 -8.92 20.91
C THR A 86 0.53 -9.86 19.93
N PRO A 87 1.87 -10.03 20.04
CA PRO A 87 2.77 -9.17 20.80
C PRO A 87 2.94 -7.80 20.12
N PRO A 88 3.04 -6.69 20.87
CA PRO A 88 3.29 -5.36 20.29
C PRO A 88 4.74 -5.18 19.83
N MET A 89 5.65 -6.03 20.31
CA MET A 89 7.05 -6.05 19.91
C MET A 89 7.58 -7.48 19.86
N SER A 90 8.30 -7.82 18.81
CA SER A 90 8.89 -9.16 18.66
C SER A 90 10.14 -9.16 17.80
N ARG A 91 11.09 -10.03 18.12
CA ARG A 91 12.22 -10.33 17.23
C ARG A 91 11.78 -11.41 16.25
N ILE A 92 12.03 -11.19 14.96
CA ILE A 92 11.77 -12.16 13.89
C ILE A 92 13.09 -12.52 13.21
N ASP A 93 13.53 -13.76 13.37
CA ASP A 93 14.75 -14.27 12.75
C ASP A 93 14.58 -14.47 11.23
N PRO A 94 15.68 -14.54 10.45
CA PRO A 94 15.64 -14.75 8.99
C PRO A 94 14.79 -15.95 8.58
N GLY A 95 13.93 -15.77 7.57
CA GLY A 95 13.04 -16.81 7.06
C GLY A 95 11.93 -17.24 8.03
N LYS A 96 11.79 -16.59 9.19
CA LYS A 96 10.73 -16.87 10.17
C LYS A 96 9.58 -15.89 10.01
N GLY A 97 8.45 -16.22 10.62
CA GLY A 97 7.30 -15.34 10.70
C GLY A 97 6.80 -15.18 12.13
N GLN A 98 6.07 -14.10 12.34
CA GLN A 98 5.36 -13.81 13.58
C GLN A 98 3.89 -13.55 13.24
N THR A 99 2.99 -14.09 14.05
CA THR A 99 1.57 -13.72 13.97
C THR A 99 1.27 -12.70 15.06
N VAL A 100 0.70 -11.57 14.67
CA VAL A 100 0.23 -10.52 15.56
C VAL A 100 -1.29 -10.61 15.64
N ARG A 101 -1.84 -10.56 16.85
CA ARG A 101 -3.28 -10.57 17.12
C ARG A 101 -3.71 -9.15 17.47
N VAL A 102 -4.83 -8.72 16.90
CA VAL A 102 -5.48 -7.44 17.23
C VAL A 102 -6.85 -7.76 17.81
N LEU A 103 -7.14 -7.22 19.00
CA LEU A 103 -8.37 -7.46 19.75
C LEU A 103 -9.06 -6.13 20.01
N TYR A 104 -10.37 -6.03 19.78
CA TYR A 104 -11.16 -4.86 20.14
C TYR A 104 -11.46 -4.86 21.65
N THR A 105 -11.30 -3.72 22.31
CA THR A 105 -11.45 -3.59 23.77
C THR A 105 -12.85 -3.21 24.23
N GLY A 106 -13.77 -2.92 23.29
CA GLY A 106 -15.20 -2.75 23.56
C GLY A 106 -15.68 -1.30 23.69
N GLU A 107 -14.78 -0.31 23.67
CA GLU A 107 -15.14 1.10 23.75
C GLU A 107 -15.94 1.55 22.53
N PRO A 108 -16.99 2.38 22.69
CA PRO A 108 -17.91 2.69 21.60
C PRO A 108 -17.26 3.22 20.33
N LEU A 109 -17.50 2.51 19.21
CA LEU A 109 -17.22 2.97 17.84
C LEU A 109 -18.53 3.24 17.08
N ALA A 110 -18.42 3.92 15.94
CA ALA A 110 -19.55 4.14 15.06
C ALA A 110 -20.17 2.79 14.65
N LYS A 111 -21.50 2.70 14.69
CA LYS A 111 -22.24 1.47 14.36
C LYS A 111 -22.91 1.52 12.98
N ASP A 112 -22.99 2.70 12.40
CA ASP A 112 -23.66 2.99 11.13
C ASP A 112 -22.69 3.07 9.94
N ARG A 113 -21.38 3.01 10.19
CA ARG A 113 -20.32 3.10 9.19
C ARG A 113 -19.03 2.46 9.66
N GLU A 114 -18.14 2.17 8.73
CA GLU A 114 -16.77 1.80 9.06
C GLU A 114 -16.01 2.92 9.78
N THR A 115 -15.08 2.53 10.65
CA THR A 115 -14.09 3.44 11.24
C THR A 115 -12.70 3.07 10.74
N ALA A 116 -11.94 4.06 10.24
CA ALA A 116 -10.57 3.84 9.74
C ALA A 116 -9.52 4.09 10.82
N PHE A 117 -8.54 3.18 10.85
CA PHE A 117 -7.30 3.24 11.60
C PHE A 117 -6.15 2.86 10.66
N TRP A 118 -4.92 2.96 11.13
CA TRP A 118 -3.74 2.55 10.39
C TRP A 118 -2.86 1.65 11.23
N LEU A 119 -2.56 0.46 10.71
CA LEU A 119 -1.62 -0.47 11.31
C LEU A 119 -0.21 -0.10 10.87
N ASN A 120 0.65 0.16 11.84
CA ASN A 120 2.05 0.45 11.64
C ASN A 120 2.88 -0.77 12.03
N VAL A 121 3.85 -1.10 11.18
CA VAL A 121 4.86 -2.13 11.43
C VAL A 121 6.21 -1.48 11.21
N LEU A 122 6.91 -1.18 12.30
CA LEU A 122 8.29 -0.68 12.29
C LEU A 122 9.24 -1.87 12.36
N GLU A 123 10.12 -1.98 11.39
CA GLU A 123 11.28 -2.87 11.44
C GLU A 123 12.54 -2.11 11.83
N VAL A 124 13.28 -2.66 12.80
CA VAL A 124 14.56 -2.13 13.25
C VAL A 124 15.62 -3.22 13.05
N PRO A 125 16.58 -3.02 12.13
CA PRO A 125 17.66 -3.97 11.92
C PRO A 125 18.62 -4.02 13.12
N PRO A 126 19.42 -5.09 13.24
CA PRO A 126 20.40 -5.19 14.31
C PRO A 126 21.49 -4.14 14.08
N LYS A 127 22.09 -3.62 15.17
CA LYS A 127 23.23 -2.71 15.04
C LYS A 127 24.36 -3.42 14.30
N PRO A 128 24.99 -2.78 13.30
CA PRO A 128 26.13 -3.37 12.61
C PRO A 128 27.25 -3.71 13.60
N THR A 129 27.93 -4.83 13.39
CA THR A 129 29.12 -5.15 14.18
C THR A 129 30.26 -4.20 13.81
N ALA A 130 31.25 -4.04 14.70
CA ALA A 130 32.41 -3.16 14.45
C ALA A 130 33.18 -3.51 13.16
N ALA A 131 33.13 -4.78 12.72
CA ALA A 131 33.71 -5.24 11.46
C ALA A 131 32.90 -4.81 10.21
N GLN A 132 31.59 -4.54 10.37
CA GLN A 132 30.67 -4.16 9.29
C GLN A 132 30.44 -2.64 9.22
N ALA A 133 30.62 -1.92 10.32
CA ALA A 133 30.19 -0.54 10.48
C ALA A 133 31.07 0.50 9.75
N GLY A 134 32.33 0.17 9.41
CA GLY A 134 33.31 1.22 9.12
C GLY A 134 33.37 2.27 10.25
N ALA A 135 34.01 3.41 10.04
CA ALA A 135 33.97 4.50 11.02
C ALA A 135 32.64 5.27 10.99
N ASN A 136 31.92 5.24 9.86
CA ASN A 136 30.68 5.98 9.63
C ASN A 136 29.69 5.08 8.87
N TYR A 137 28.50 4.86 9.45
CA TYR A 137 27.41 4.15 8.78
C TYR A 137 26.08 4.88 8.99
N VAL A 138 25.18 4.69 8.04
CA VAL A 138 23.78 5.09 8.15
C VAL A 138 22.95 3.83 8.30
N GLN A 139 22.14 3.77 9.35
CA GLN A 139 21.20 2.69 9.58
C GLN A 139 19.78 3.18 9.31
N LEU A 140 19.05 2.44 8.48
CA LEU A 140 17.66 2.73 8.15
C LEU A 140 16.73 1.78 8.89
N ALA A 141 15.63 2.32 9.41
CA ALA A 141 14.50 1.57 9.93
C ALA A 141 13.30 1.91 9.05
N PHE A 142 12.55 0.91 8.63
CA PHE A 142 11.39 1.10 7.76
C PHE A 142 10.10 0.94 8.54
N ARG A 143 9.16 1.86 8.33
CA ARG A 143 7.81 1.76 8.87
C ARG A 143 6.81 1.57 7.74
N SER A 144 6.27 0.36 7.65
CA SER A 144 5.15 0.04 6.77
C SER A 144 3.84 0.43 7.46
N ARG A 145 2.97 1.13 6.74
CA ARG A 145 1.68 1.60 7.25
C ARG A 145 0.56 1.16 6.33
N ILE A 146 -0.37 0.36 6.84
CA ILE A 146 -1.51 -0.17 6.06
C ILE A 146 -2.84 0.23 6.70
N LYS A 147 -3.89 0.29 5.89
CA LYS A 147 -5.24 0.64 6.37
C LYS A 147 -5.80 -0.48 7.23
N PHE A 148 -6.44 -0.12 8.33
CA PHE A 148 -7.14 -1.03 9.23
C PHE A 148 -8.57 -0.50 9.40
N PHE A 149 -9.57 -1.27 9.01
CA PHE A 149 -10.97 -0.86 9.12
C PHE A 149 -11.67 -1.66 10.20
N PHE A 150 -12.31 -0.96 11.14
CA PHE A 150 -13.33 -1.55 11.98
C PHE A 150 -14.67 -1.47 11.24
N ARG A 151 -15.28 -2.62 11.00
CA ARG A 151 -16.54 -2.77 10.26
C ARG A 151 -17.63 -3.31 11.19
N PRO A 152 -18.61 -2.46 11.56
CA PRO A 152 -19.81 -2.92 12.25
C PRO A 152 -20.58 -3.98 11.45
N ASP A 153 -21.26 -4.87 12.14
CA ASP A 153 -22.21 -5.80 11.54
C ASP A 153 -23.50 -5.07 11.14
N GLY A 154 -24.18 -5.58 10.11
CA GLY A 154 -25.47 -5.06 9.68
C GLY A 154 -25.43 -3.76 8.86
N LEU A 155 -24.24 -3.33 8.40
CA LEU A 155 -24.15 -2.22 7.46
C LEU A 155 -24.93 -2.51 6.16
N PRO A 156 -25.64 -1.53 5.59
CA PRO A 156 -26.39 -1.74 4.36
C PRO A 156 -25.48 -1.96 3.14
N GLY A 157 -25.77 -3.00 2.36
CA GLY A 157 -24.99 -3.40 1.18
C GLY A 157 -23.69 -4.11 1.55
N SER A 158 -22.75 -4.19 0.60
CA SER A 158 -21.43 -4.81 0.80
C SER A 158 -20.30 -3.83 0.43
N ALA A 159 -19.10 -4.09 0.94
CA ALA A 159 -17.91 -3.33 0.56
C ALA A 159 -17.56 -3.50 -0.93
N ASP A 160 -17.85 -4.66 -1.52
CA ASP A 160 -17.59 -4.94 -2.94
C ASP A 160 -18.56 -4.17 -3.86
N ASP A 161 -19.82 -3.96 -3.43
CA ASP A 161 -20.81 -3.20 -4.20
C ASP A 161 -20.71 -1.68 -3.99
N ALA A 162 -20.02 -1.24 -2.93
CA ALA A 162 -19.95 0.16 -2.52
C ALA A 162 -19.35 1.10 -3.60
N PRO A 163 -18.27 0.72 -4.32
CA PRO A 163 -17.72 1.52 -5.43
C PRO A 163 -18.75 1.89 -6.50
N GLY A 164 -19.67 0.97 -6.84
CA GLY A 164 -20.70 1.19 -7.85
C GLY A 164 -21.75 2.24 -7.45
N LYS A 165 -21.77 2.65 -6.17
CA LYS A 165 -22.69 3.68 -5.64
C LYS A 165 -22.04 5.05 -5.51
N LEU A 166 -20.77 5.20 -5.90
CA LEU A 166 -20.09 6.49 -5.91
C LEU A 166 -20.80 7.46 -6.86
N VAL A 167 -20.97 8.70 -6.40
CA VAL A 167 -21.57 9.77 -7.19
C VAL A 167 -20.47 10.68 -7.69
N TRP A 168 -20.35 10.76 -9.01
CA TRP A 168 -19.32 11.53 -9.69
C TRP A 168 -19.90 12.84 -10.22
N ARG A 169 -19.12 13.92 -10.12
CA ARG A 169 -19.41 15.21 -10.74
C ARG A 169 -18.15 15.78 -11.36
N LEU A 170 -18.26 16.25 -12.60
CA LEU A 170 -17.18 16.94 -13.25
C LEU A 170 -17.25 18.44 -12.94
N ASP A 171 -16.20 18.99 -12.36
CA ASP A 171 -16.00 20.42 -12.21
C ASP A 171 -15.09 20.91 -13.34
N THR A 172 -15.67 21.68 -14.26
CA THR A 172 -14.99 22.37 -15.37
C THR A 172 -14.86 23.87 -15.14
N ALA A 173 -15.36 24.41 -14.02
CA ALA A 173 -15.33 25.84 -13.72
C ALA A 173 -13.93 26.33 -13.30
N SER A 174 -13.08 25.40 -12.86
CA SER A 174 -11.70 25.66 -12.47
C SER A 174 -10.73 25.62 -13.65
N ALA A 175 -9.62 26.36 -13.57
CA ALA A 175 -8.58 26.39 -14.61
C ALA A 175 -7.93 25.01 -14.89
N LYS A 176 -8.04 24.07 -13.94
CA LYS A 176 -7.75 22.65 -14.11
C LYS A 176 -9.04 21.87 -13.82
N PRO A 177 -9.51 21.00 -14.73
CA PRO A 177 -10.70 20.20 -14.47
C PRO A 177 -10.46 19.23 -13.33
N ALA A 178 -11.52 18.95 -12.58
CA ALA A 178 -11.49 18.02 -11.46
C ALA A 178 -12.74 17.14 -11.43
N LEU A 179 -12.61 15.93 -10.90
CA LEU A 179 -13.74 15.09 -10.54
C LEU A 179 -14.00 15.23 -9.05
N THR A 180 -15.22 15.59 -8.68
CA THR A 180 -15.68 15.39 -7.31
C THR A 180 -16.34 14.03 -7.23
N VAL A 181 -15.90 13.21 -6.28
CA VAL A 181 -16.45 11.90 -5.97
C VAL A 181 -17.06 11.93 -4.58
N ALA A 182 -18.34 11.59 -4.45
CA ALA A 182 -19.04 11.49 -3.18
C ALA A 182 -19.36 10.01 -2.89
N ASN A 183 -19.13 9.61 -1.64
CA ASN A 183 -19.38 8.26 -1.17
C ASN A 183 -20.60 8.24 -0.24
N PRO A 184 -21.80 7.88 -0.74
CA PRO A 184 -22.99 7.78 0.10
C PRO A 184 -23.04 6.50 0.95
N THR A 185 -22.06 5.61 0.82
CA THR A 185 -22.08 4.28 1.43
C THR A 185 -21.44 4.30 2.83
N PRO A 186 -21.69 3.27 3.66
CA PRO A 186 -21.06 3.16 4.99
C PRO A 186 -19.62 2.60 4.95
N TYR A 187 -19.01 2.43 3.76
CA TYR A 187 -17.71 1.78 3.57
C TYR A 187 -16.65 2.78 3.08
N HIS A 188 -15.39 2.62 3.48
CA HIS A 188 -14.27 3.39 2.93
C HIS A 188 -13.88 2.86 1.54
N ILE A 189 -13.85 3.74 0.55
CA ILE A 189 -13.50 3.35 -0.82
C ILE A 189 -12.13 3.93 -1.15
N THR A 190 -11.17 3.07 -1.47
CA THR A 190 -9.83 3.48 -1.90
C THR A 190 -9.78 3.49 -3.42
N ILE A 191 -9.60 4.67 -4.01
CA ILE A 191 -9.44 4.87 -5.45
C ILE A 191 -7.94 5.04 -5.71
N ILE A 192 -7.35 4.18 -6.53
CA ILE A 192 -5.92 4.31 -6.89
C ILE A 192 -5.73 5.03 -8.22
N GLU A 193 -6.74 5.00 -9.07
CA GLU A 193 -6.72 5.64 -10.38
C GLU A 193 -8.14 6.00 -10.82
N ALA A 194 -8.30 7.12 -11.50
CA ALA A 194 -9.51 7.46 -12.24
C ALA A 194 -9.15 8.16 -13.55
N HIS A 195 -9.88 7.89 -14.63
CA HIS A 195 -9.73 8.58 -15.91
C HIS A 195 -11.08 8.85 -16.57
N VAL A 196 -11.15 9.89 -17.40
CA VAL A 196 -12.39 10.30 -18.06
C VAL A 196 -12.32 10.10 -19.57
N GLY A 197 -13.08 9.13 -20.07
CA GLY A 197 -13.08 8.72 -21.49
C GLY A 197 -12.16 7.52 -21.77
N ALA A 198 -12.36 6.86 -22.91
CA ALA A 198 -11.68 5.59 -23.26
C ALA A 198 -10.40 5.76 -24.10
N GLU A 199 -9.98 7.00 -24.35
CA GLU A 199 -8.84 7.31 -25.22
C GLU A 199 -7.51 7.06 -24.49
N PRO A 200 -6.42 6.68 -25.17
CA PRO A 200 -5.11 6.45 -24.56
C PRO A 200 -4.53 7.66 -23.78
N ASN A 201 -4.95 8.87 -24.15
CA ASN A 201 -4.54 10.13 -23.51
C ASN A 201 -5.69 10.76 -22.71
N ALA A 202 -6.61 9.93 -22.21
CA ALA A 202 -7.69 10.42 -21.35
C ALA A 202 -7.09 11.12 -20.12
N PRO A 203 -7.69 12.23 -19.66
CA PRO A 203 -7.27 12.90 -18.45
C PRO A 203 -7.43 11.98 -17.24
N THR A 204 -6.39 11.92 -16.42
CA THR A 204 -6.23 10.94 -15.34
C THR A 204 -6.00 11.59 -13.99
N PHE A 205 -6.31 10.85 -12.94
CA PHE A 205 -5.88 11.04 -11.56
C PHE A 205 -5.23 9.72 -11.11
N ASP A 206 -3.98 9.77 -10.64
CA ASP A 206 -3.17 8.59 -10.26
C ASP A 206 -2.46 8.76 -8.90
N GLU A 207 -2.75 9.84 -8.16
CA GLU A 207 -2.15 10.08 -6.83
C GLU A 207 -2.72 9.15 -5.74
N GLY A 208 -3.85 8.51 -6.02
CA GLY A 208 -4.59 7.68 -5.07
C GLY A 208 -5.28 8.49 -3.96
N THR A 209 -6.44 8.01 -3.51
CA THR A 209 -7.18 8.62 -2.41
C THR A 209 -8.08 7.61 -1.69
N MET A 210 -8.61 8.01 -0.54
CA MET A 210 -9.65 7.29 0.17
C MET A 210 -10.85 8.20 0.38
N VAL A 211 -12.02 7.76 -0.08
CA VAL A 211 -13.28 8.46 0.14
C VAL A 211 -13.96 7.81 1.34
N GLU A 212 -14.05 8.56 2.44
CA GLU A 212 -14.65 8.10 3.69
C GLU A 212 -16.18 7.90 3.58
N PRO A 213 -16.79 7.09 4.45
CA PRO A 213 -18.25 6.93 4.51
C PRO A 213 -19.01 8.25 4.69
N GLY A 214 -19.89 8.57 3.74
CA GLY A 214 -20.61 9.85 3.70
C GLY A 214 -19.76 11.06 3.28
N GLY A 215 -18.48 10.83 2.93
CA GLY A 215 -17.53 11.86 2.57
C GLY A 215 -17.48 12.17 1.07
N GLN A 216 -16.63 13.14 0.71
CA GLN A 216 -16.33 13.48 -0.66
C GLN A 216 -14.85 13.79 -0.84
N GLN A 217 -14.34 13.60 -2.06
CA GLN A 217 -12.97 13.96 -2.44
C GLN A 217 -12.97 14.65 -3.81
N THR A 218 -11.99 15.53 -4.03
CA THR A 218 -11.76 16.20 -5.31
C THR A 218 -10.48 15.66 -5.94
N LEU A 219 -10.62 15.03 -7.10
CA LEU A 219 -9.55 14.43 -7.88
C LEU A 219 -9.15 15.41 -8.98
N ARG A 220 -7.95 15.97 -8.91
CA ARG A 220 -7.44 16.86 -9.95
C ARG A 220 -7.00 16.02 -11.14
N LEU A 221 -7.47 16.39 -12.33
CA LEU A 221 -7.15 15.66 -13.55
C LEU A 221 -5.92 16.26 -14.24
N SER A 222 -5.18 15.41 -14.95
CA SER A 222 -3.97 15.78 -15.71
C SER A 222 -4.25 16.62 -16.97
N GLY A 223 -5.50 16.68 -17.44
CA GLY A 223 -5.85 17.38 -18.68
C GLY A 223 -7.35 17.68 -18.85
N PRO A 224 -7.73 18.36 -19.94
CA PRO A 224 -9.10 18.74 -20.25
C PRO A 224 -10.01 17.52 -20.49
N VAL A 225 -11.27 17.64 -20.07
CA VAL A 225 -12.29 16.58 -20.21
C VAL A 225 -13.26 16.90 -21.34
N ARG A 226 -13.62 15.88 -22.14
CA ARG A 226 -14.69 15.99 -23.16
C ARG A 226 -16.05 15.72 -22.52
N ALA A 227 -17.07 16.47 -22.94
CA ALA A 227 -18.44 16.27 -22.48
C ALA A 227 -18.99 14.88 -22.87
N GLY A 228 -19.83 14.29 -22.01
CA GLY A 228 -20.47 12.98 -22.24
C GLY A 228 -19.57 11.76 -22.04
N ALA A 229 -18.34 11.95 -21.58
CA ALA A 229 -17.42 10.87 -21.27
C ALA A 229 -17.80 10.16 -19.95
N LYS A 230 -17.47 8.87 -19.86
CA LYS A 230 -17.62 8.08 -18.63
C LYS A 230 -16.39 8.20 -17.75
N VAL A 231 -16.58 8.03 -16.45
CA VAL A 231 -15.48 7.85 -15.49
C VAL A 231 -15.16 6.37 -15.40
N MET A 232 -13.93 6.02 -15.70
CA MET A 232 -13.37 4.72 -15.41
C MET A 232 -12.49 4.88 -14.17
N PHE A 233 -12.60 3.98 -13.20
CA PHE A 233 -11.80 4.10 -11.98
C PHE A 233 -11.46 2.74 -11.41
N THR A 234 -10.31 2.67 -10.74
CA THR A 234 -9.81 1.45 -10.11
C THR A 234 -9.82 1.62 -8.60
N THR A 235 -10.47 0.70 -7.89
CA THR A 235 -10.47 0.66 -6.43
C THR A 235 -9.67 -0.51 -5.90
N ILE A 236 -9.29 -0.46 -4.62
CA ILE A 236 -8.75 -1.63 -3.90
C ILE A 236 -9.85 -2.26 -3.06
N ASN A 237 -10.08 -3.57 -3.22
CA ASN A 237 -11.04 -4.35 -2.42
C ASN A 237 -10.47 -4.75 -1.05
N ASP A 238 -11.25 -5.49 -0.26
CA ASP A 238 -10.85 -5.93 1.09
C ASP A 238 -9.61 -6.84 1.10
N TYR A 239 -9.38 -7.57 0.01
CA TYR A 239 -8.23 -8.48 -0.16
C TYR A 239 -6.97 -7.77 -0.69
N GLY A 240 -7.03 -6.46 -0.90
CA GLY A 240 -5.90 -5.69 -1.44
C GLY A 240 -5.75 -5.76 -2.96
N GLY A 241 -6.70 -6.36 -3.67
CA GLY A 241 -6.68 -6.46 -5.13
C GLY A 241 -7.35 -5.26 -5.83
N PRO A 242 -6.85 -4.84 -7.01
CA PRO A 242 -7.50 -3.83 -7.82
C PRO A 242 -8.79 -4.35 -8.44
N VAL A 243 -9.82 -3.50 -8.49
CA VAL A 243 -11.11 -3.76 -9.13
C VAL A 243 -11.45 -2.57 -10.01
N HIS A 244 -11.76 -2.85 -11.28
CA HIS A 244 -12.11 -1.83 -12.26
C HIS A 244 -13.61 -1.56 -12.27
N HIS A 245 -13.98 -0.29 -12.35
CA HIS A 245 -15.35 0.19 -12.34
C HIS A 245 -15.56 1.24 -13.43
N GLU A 246 -16.83 1.41 -13.78
CA GLU A 246 -17.29 2.42 -14.73
C GLU A 246 -18.49 3.15 -14.13
N ALA A 247 -18.50 4.47 -14.26
CA ALA A 247 -19.60 5.32 -13.86
C ALA A 247 -19.89 6.37 -14.94
N THR A 248 -21.17 6.69 -15.10
CA THR A 248 -21.61 7.75 -16.01
C THR A 248 -21.53 9.09 -15.28
N LEU A 249 -20.97 10.12 -15.93
CA LEU A 249 -21.08 11.49 -15.43
C LEU A 249 -22.53 11.98 -15.63
N PRO A 250 -23.17 12.55 -14.59
CA PRO A 250 -24.49 13.16 -14.71
C PRO A 250 -24.48 14.41 -15.60
#